data_AF-A0A4Q1EWS5-F1
#
_entry.id   AF-A0A4Q1EWS5-F1
#
_cell.length_a   1.000
_cell.length_b   1.000
_cell.length_c   1.000
_cell.angle_alpha   90.00
_cell.angle_beta   90.00
_cell.angle_gamma   90.00
#
_symmetry.space_group_name_H-M   'P 1'
#
loop_
_entity.id
_entity.type
_entity.pdbx_description
1 polymer ?
#
loop_
_entity_poly.entity_id
_entity_poly.type
_entity_poly.pdbx_seq_one_letter_code
_entity_poly.pdbx_strand_id
1 'polypeptide(L)'
;MRKVYKNIFGEIISKSKAVKLNEYHLYYYEEGSDFLKEIEFINEDTVYNINYFLSDEEDETKVVDYLREKSDFFDIEKKKPTTVLLSLPINYIPYP
;
A
#
# COMPACT_ATOMS: atom_id res chain seq x y z
N MET A 1 -8.78 3.73 -10.84
CA MET A 1 -7.87 4.31 -9.82
C MET A 1 -6.55 4.65 -10.50
N ARG A 2 -6.02 5.87 -10.32
CA ARG A 2 -4.80 6.32 -10.98
C ARG A 2 -3.62 6.13 -10.03
N LYS A 3 -2.60 5.36 -10.44
CA LYS A 3 -1.42 5.10 -9.60
C LYS A 3 -0.52 6.34 -9.57
N VAL A 4 -0.10 6.74 -8.37
CA VAL A 4 0.74 7.92 -8.13
C VAL A 4 2.07 7.45 -7.53
N TYR A 5 3.19 7.89 -8.09
CA TYR A 5 4.52 7.62 -7.57
C TYR A 5 4.89 8.75 -6.60
N LYS A 6 5.32 8.41 -5.37
CA LYS A 6 5.78 9.40 -4.38
C LYS A 6 7.24 9.11 -4.00
N ASN A 7 8.05 10.14 -3.73
CA ASN A 7 9.39 9.96 -3.15
C ASN A 7 9.30 9.73 -1.62
N ILE A 8 10.44 9.53 -0.94
CA ILE A 8 10.50 9.33 0.52
C ILE A 8 9.99 10.52 1.35
N PHE A 9 9.79 11.67 0.72
CA PHE A 9 9.24 12.88 1.34
C PHE A 9 7.74 13.04 1.04
N GLY A 10 7.12 12.08 0.35
CA GLY A 10 5.70 12.09 0.00
C GLY A 10 5.36 12.93 -1.23
N GLU A 11 6.35 13.49 -1.93
CA GLU A 11 6.11 14.35 -3.10
C GLU A 11 5.76 13.50 -4.32
N ILE A 12 4.74 13.92 -5.08
CA ILE A 12 4.32 13.26 -6.32
C ILE A 12 5.38 13.46 -7.39
N ILE A 13 5.91 12.36 -7.93
CA ILE A 13 6.91 12.36 -8.99
C ILE A 13 6.39 11.63 -10.22
N SER A 14 6.87 12.02 -11.40
CA SER A 14 6.62 11.22 -12.60
C SER A 14 7.43 9.93 -12.52
N LYS A 15 6.91 8.82 -13.08
CA LYS A 15 7.65 7.54 -13.17
C LYS A 15 9.08 7.73 -13.71
N SER A 16 9.23 8.60 -14.71
CA SER A 16 10.52 8.95 -15.32
C SER A 16 11.48 9.75 -14.42
N LYS A 17 10.98 10.33 -13.33
CA LYS A 17 11.74 11.11 -12.33
C LYS A 17 11.84 10.40 -10.98
N ALA A 18 11.30 9.19 -10.86
CA ALA A 18 11.51 8.34 -9.69
C ALA A 18 12.97 7.90 -9.66
N VAL A 19 13.80 8.67 -8.96
CA VAL A 19 15.20 8.31 -8.73
C VAL A 19 15.25 7.32 -7.56
N LYS A 20 15.70 6.10 -7.87
CA LYS A 20 15.97 4.99 -6.93
C LYS A 20 16.65 5.54 -5.68
N LEU A 21 16.01 5.38 -4.52
CA LEU A 21 16.53 5.86 -3.24
C LEU A 21 17.29 4.76 -2.47
N ASN A 22 16.94 3.51 -2.75
CA ASN A 22 17.75 2.31 -2.53
C ASN A 22 17.48 1.41 -3.73
N GLU A 23 18.47 0.69 -4.22
CA GLU A 23 18.50 0.15 -5.59
C GLU A 23 17.46 -0.95 -5.90
N TYR A 24 16.58 -1.26 -4.95
CA TYR A 24 15.81 -2.50 -4.91
C TYR A 24 14.31 -2.33 -4.55
N HIS A 25 13.79 -1.12 -4.32
CA HIS A 25 12.39 -0.95 -3.87
C HIS A 25 11.66 0.26 -4.49
N LEU A 26 10.38 0.08 -4.85
CA LEU A 26 9.44 1.14 -5.24
C LEU A 26 8.19 1.11 -4.36
N TYR A 27 7.75 2.28 -3.88
CA TYR A 27 6.58 2.44 -3.01
C TYR A 27 5.45 3.13 -3.76
N TYR A 28 4.27 2.54 -3.73
CA TYR A 28 3.05 3.07 -4.33
C TYR A 28 2.04 3.38 -3.25
N TYR A 29 1.54 4.60 -3.26
CA TYR A 29 0.53 5.05 -2.30
C TYR A 29 -0.82 5.18 -3.00
N GLU A 30 -1.88 5.02 -2.21
CA GLU A 30 -3.22 5.33 -2.68
C GLU A 30 -3.36 6.83 -2.99
N GLU A 31 -4.07 7.14 -4.07
CA GLU A 31 -4.24 8.51 -4.54
C GLU A 31 -4.99 9.35 -3.50
N GLY A 32 -4.47 10.54 -3.19
CA GLY A 32 -5.07 11.42 -2.18
C GLY A 32 -4.90 10.94 -0.74
N SER A 33 -4.07 9.92 -0.51
CA SER A 33 -3.85 9.28 0.78
C SER A 33 -2.36 9.10 1.09
N ASP A 34 -2.04 8.97 2.37
CA ASP A 34 -0.72 8.57 2.86
C ASP A 34 -0.66 7.06 3.16
N PHE A 35 -1.67 6.31 2.74
CA PHE A 35 -1.68 4.85 2.84
C PHE A 35 -0.84 4.20 1.74
N LEU A 36 0.13 3.41 2.16
CA LEU A 36 0.94 2.56 1.30
C LEU A 36 0.06 1.43 0.74
N LYS A 37 0.11 1.28 -0.59
CA LYS A 37 -0.75 0.40 -1.36
C LYS A 37 -0.01 -0.81 -1.91
N GLU A 38 1.19 -0.60 -2.44
CA GLU A 38 1.98 -1.63 -3.09
C GLU A 38 3.47 -1.30 -2.90
N ILE A 39 4.29 -2.32 -2.70
CA ILE A 39 5.75 -2.24 -2.70
C ILE A 39 6.27 -3.20 -3.76
N GLU A 40 6.98 -2.69 -4.76
CA GLU A 40 7.68 -3.55 -5.73
C GLU A 40 9.14 -3.70 -5.29
N PHE A 41 9.62 -4.95 -5.30
CA PHE A 41 11.00 -5.29 -5.05
C PHE A 41 11.69 -5.60 -6.38
N ILE A 42 12.79 -4.91 -6.65
CA ILE A 42 13.49 -4.92 -7.95
C ILE A 42 14.88 -5.53 -7.76
N ASN A 43 15.33 -6.37 -8.70
CA ASN A 43 16.71 -6.82 -8.83
C ASN A 43 17.18 -6.64 -10.28
N GLU A 44 18.34 -6.00 -10.49
CA GLU A 44 18.96 -5.84 -11.82
C GLU A 44 17.96 -5.48 -12.94
N ASP A 45 17.01 -4.58 -12.63
CA ASP A 45 15.94 -4.08 -13.50
C ASP A 45 14.70 -4.98 -13.72
N THR A 46 14.55 -6.06 -12.97
CA THR A 46 13.36 -6.92 -12.93
C THR A 46 12.63 -6.82 -11.59
N VAL A 47 11.29 -6.79 -11.61
CA VAL A 47 10.50 -6.92 -10.38
C VAL A 47 10.50 -8.40 -10.00
N TYR A 48 11.06 -8.73 -8.83
CA TYR A 48 11.15 -10.12 -8.37
C TYR A 48 10.13 -10.46 -7.28
N ASN A 49 9.57 -9.45 -6.60
CA ASN A 49 8.51 -9.63 -5.62
C ASN A 49 7.62 -8.37 -5.59
N ILE A 50 6.34 -8.54 -5.28
CA ILE A 50 5.42 -7.43 -5.00
C ILE A 50 4.68 -7.71 -3.69
N ASN A 51 4.74 -6.78 -2.74
CA ASN A 51 3.85 -6.79 -1.57
C ASN A 51 2.69 -5.85 -1.82
N TYR A 52 1.47 -6.38 -1.80
CA TYR A 52 0.25 -5.61 -2.06
C TYR A 52 -0.65 -5.56 -0.82
N PHE A 53 -1.13 -4.37 -0.47
CA PHE A 53 -2.05 -4.16 0.65
C PHE A 53 -3.48 -4.05 0.11
N LEU A 54 -4.24 -5.15 0.23
CA LEU A 54 -5.62 -5.24 -0.23
C LEU A 54 -6.54 -4.42 0.67
N SER A 55 -7.35 -3.57 0.06
CA SER A 55 -8.42 -2.82 0.73
C SER A 55 -9.72 -3.64 0.74
N ASP A 56 -10.60 -3.39 1.71
CA ASP A 56 -11.91 -4.08 1.83
C ASP A 56 -12.84 -3.81 0.63
N GLU A 57 -12.61 -2.72 -0.10
CA GLU A 57 -13.41 -2.32 -1.27
C GLU A 57 -12.93 -2.97 -2.59
N GLU A 58 -11.84 -3.73 -2.55
CA GLU A 58 -11.23 -4.31 -3.75
C GLU A 58 -11.57 -5.78 -3.95
N ASP A 59 -11.69 -6.16 -5.22
CA ASP A 59 -11.87 -7.54 -5.65
C ASP A 59 -10.51 -8.24 -5.68
N GLU A 60 -10.30 -9.14 -4.72
CA GLU A 60 -9.08 -9.95 -4.59
C GLU A 60 -8.74 -10.68 -5.91
N THR A 61 -9.72 -11.16 -6.66
CA THR A 61 -9.47 -11.88 -7.93
C THR A 61 -8.83 -10.96 -8.96
N LYS A 62 -9.35 -9.74 -9.10
CA LYS A 62 -8.80 -8.75 -10.03
C LYS A 62 -7.41 -8.28 -9.62
N VAL A 63 -7.17 -8.18 -8.31
CA VAL A 63 -5.85 -7.83 -7.78
C VAL A 63 -4.84 -8.94 -8.05
N VAL A 64 -5.22 -10.21 -7.84
CA VAL A 64 -4.36 -11.37 -8.15
C VAL A 64 -4.01 -11.40 -9.64
N ASP A 65 -5.00 -11.22 -10.53
CA ASP A 65 -4.75 -11.18 -11.97
C ASP A 65 -3.78 -10.07 -12.36
N TYR A 66 -3.99 -8.86 -11.81
CA TYR A 66 -3.10 -7.72 -12.02
C TYR A 66 -1.66 -7.97 -11.52
N LEU A 67 -1.50 -8.59 -10.35
CA LEU A 67 -0.18 -8.88 -9.79
C LEU A 67 0.55 -9.95 -10.59
N ARG A 68 -0.16 -10.97 -11.05
CA ARG A 68 0.37 -12.05 -11.89
C ARG A 68 0.87 -11.55 -13.24
N GLU A 69 0.27 -10.51 -13.80
CA GLU A 69 0.78 -9.86 -15.03
C GLU A 69 2.12 -9.14 -14.81
N LYS A 70 2.44 -8.76 -13.56
CA LYS A 70 3.64 -7.99 -13.23
C LYS A 70 4.79 -8.82 -12.68
N SER A 71 4.49 -9.85 -11.89
CA SER A 71 5.47 -10.67 -11.19
C SER A 71 4.92 -12.08 -10.93
N ASP A 72 5.78 -13.09 -11.04
CA ASP A 72 5.46 -14.47 -10.65
C ASP A 72 5.42 -14.66 -9.12
N PHE A 73 6.03 -13.74 -8.36
CA PHE A 73 6.05 -13.76 -6.91
C PHE A 73 5.42 -12.49 -6.36
N PHE A 74 4.38 -12.66 -5.54
CA PHE A 74 3.71 -11.56 -4.86
C PHE A 74 3.05 -12.07 -3.57
N ASP A 75 2.96 -11.18 -2.59
CA ASP A 75 2.23 -11.40 -1.35
C ASP A 75 1.09 -10.39 -1.25
N ILE A 76 -0.08 -10.86 -0.82
CA ILE A 76 -1.25 -10.01 -0.59
C ILE A 76 -1.53 -9.97 0.91
N GLU A 77 -1.33 -8.81 1.49
CA GLU A 77 -1.72 -8.53 2.87
C GLU A 77 -3.09 -7.86 2.87
N LYS A 78 -4.08 -8.55 3.45
CA LYS A 78 -5.34 -7.89 3.81
C LYS A 78 -5.07 -6.99 4.99
N LYS A 79 -5.31 -5.68 4.83
CA LYS A 79 -5.40 -4.81 6.00
C LYS A 79 -6.55 -5.36 6.85
N LYS A 80 -6.24 -5.92 8.02
CA LYS A 80 -7.30 -6.08 9.02
C LYS A 80 -7.85 -4.67 9.23
N PRO A 81 -9.18 -4.47 9.22
CA PRO A 81 -9.73 -3.21 9.66
C PRO A 81 -9.07 -2.99 11.02
N THR A 82 -8.37 -1.86 11.15
CA THR A 82 -8.13 -1.34 12.48
C THR A 82 -9.53 -1.10 12.98
N THR A 83 -10.10 -2.08 13.69
CA THR A 83 -11.12 -1.83 14.67
C THR A 83 -10.44 -0.81 15.56
N VAL A 84 -10.62 0.47 15.20
CA VAL A 84 -10.79 1.51 16.17
C VAL A 84 -11.89 0.91 17.01
N LEU A 85 -11.50 0.29 18.13
CA LEU A 85 -12.41 0.10 19.24
C LEU A 85 -12.85 1.53 19.46
N LEU A 86 -13.99 1.89 18.85
CA LEU A 86 -14.68 3.14 19.05
C LEU A 86 -14.62 3.27 20.55
N SER A 87 -13.81 4.24 20.97
CA SER A 87 -13.63 4.66 22.34
C SER A 87 -15.03 4.68 22.92
N LEU A 88 -15.38 3.63 23.65
CA LEU A 88 -16.63 3.61 24.39
C LEU A 88 -16.55 4.90 25.21
N PRO A 89 -17.51 5.82 25.08
CA PRO A 89 -17.54 6.96 25.97
C PRO A 89 -17.66 6.35 27.36
N ILE A 90 -16.57 6.42 28.12
CA ILE A 90 -16.57 6.10 29.53
C ILE A 90 -17.44 7.19 30.14
N ASN A 91 -18.76 6.96 30.14
CA ASN A 91 -19.69 7.77 30.91
C ASN A 91 -19.34 7.54 32.38
N TYR A 92 -18.36 8.32 32.84
CA TYR A 92 -18.47 9.22 33.98
C TYR A 92 -19.97 9.49 34.23
N ILE A 93 -20.54 9.30 35.43
CA ILE A 93 -20.18 9.89 36.72
C ILE A 93 -21.01 9.17 37.84
N PRO A 94 -20.95 9.59 39.12
CA PRO A 94 -20.00 9.31 40.19
C PRO A 94 -20.59 8.43 41.33
N TYR A 95 -19.75 8.04 42.29
CA TYR A 95 -20.20 7.69 43.64
C TYR A 95 -20.94 8.85 44.32
N PRO A 96 -21.96 8.56 45.12
CA PRO A 96 -21.74 8.48 46.57
C PRO A 96 -21.99 7.09 47.17
#